data_AF-A0A2A2HXL8-F1
#
_entry.id   AF-A0A2A2HXL8-F1
#
_cell.length_a   1.000
_cell.length_b   1.000
_cell.length_c   1.000
_cell.angle_alpha   90.00
_cell.angle_beta   90.00
_cell.angle_gamma   90.00
#
_symmetry.space_group_name_H-M   'P 1'
#
loop_
_entity.id
_entity.type
_entity.pdbx_description
1 polymer ?
#
loop_
_entity_poly.entity_id
_entity_poly.type
_entity_poly.pdbx_seq_one_letter_code
_entity_poly.pdbx_strand_id
1 'polypeptide(L)'
;MYSPDGKKIIYVSNRAGSEDIWIMDANGKNKVQLTSGSAKDSFPVWSPDGKKIAFWSDRGGERGIYLLTLENEKSPTADFSVSRTSGNIPLKVNFIDKSTGTPTSWKWSFGDGKTSTAKNPAYTYSKAGNYTVSLTVKSAAGTSTKTIKNHIIVKTPAQKPIAAFSATPTSGKVPLTVAFTDTSTGTPTKWKWSFGDGTTSVQQNPKHKYSKAGNYTVALTAANAVGSNTVTKTNYIVVVSKPAAAFSAYPTSGKTPLTVAFTDKSSGNPTAYKWSFGDGTISREKNPKHQYLQAGKYKITFTVSNAAGSSTITKTKYITVTTNTRPGIYAESK
;
A
#
# COMPACT_ATOMS: atom_id res chain seq x y z
N MET A 1 5.81 24.98 67.85
CA MET A 1 6.89 25.68 67.12
C MET A 1 6.79 25.40 65.62
N TYR A 2 7.24 26.32 64.77
CA TYR A 2 7.27 26.11 63.32
C TYR A 2 8.39 25.16 62.90
N SER A 3 8.19 24.42 61.81
CA SER A 3 9.26 23.71 61.10
C SER A 3 10.25 24.70 60.49
N PRO A 4 11.50 24.30 60.18
CA PRO A 4 12.50 25.18 59.59
C PRO A 4 12.07 25.84 58.27
N ASP A 5 11.21 25.18 57.49
CA ASP A 5 10.63 25.70 56.25
C ASP A 5 9.33 26.52 56.45
N GLY A 6 8.89 26.67 57.71
CA GLY A 6 7.69 27.41 58.09
C GLY A 6 6.36 26.76 57.71
N LYS A 7 6.36 25.56 57.10
CA LYS A 7 5.12 24.96 56.56
C LYS A 7 4.30 24.18 57.57
N LYS A 8 4.91 23.73 58.67
CA LYS A 8 4.26 22.90 59.68
C LYS A 8 4.46 23.46 61.08
N ILE A 9 3.54 23.12 61.96
CA ILE A 9 3.62 23.43 63.40
C ILE A 9 3.63 22.11 64.16
N ILE A 10 4.62 21.95 65.04
CA ILE A 10 4.66 20.88 66.03
C ILE A 10 4.20 21.39 67.38
N TYR A 11 3.40 20.59 68.08
CA TYR A 11 2.79 20.93 69.36
C TYR A 11 2.53 19.67 70.19
N VAL A 12 2.33 19.86 71.49
CA VAL A 12 1.93 18.79 72.42
C VAL A 12 0.43 18.90 72.67
N SER A 13 -0.28 17.77 72.72
CA SER A 13 -1.71 17.76 73.03
C SER A 13 -2.12 16.47 73.73
N ASN A 14 -2.92 16.60 74.78
CA ASN A 14 -3.50 15.49 75.54
C ASN A 14 -4.85 14.99 74.99
N ARG A 15 -5.22 15.41 73.78
CA ARG A 15 -6.53 15.12 73.17
C ARG A 15 -6.80 13.62 72.94
N ALA A 16 -5.76 12.79 72.93
CA ALA A 16 -5.83 11.34 72.74
C ALA A 16 -5.69 10.55 74.05
N GLY A 17 -5.73 11.21 75.21
CA GLY A 17 -5.69 10.58 76.53
C GLY A 17 -4.35 10.67 77.26
N SER A 18 -3.26 10.95 76.56
CA SER A 18 -1.90 11.19 77.11
C SER A 18 -1.24 12.37 76.39
N GLU A 19 -0.21 12.96 77.00
CA GLU A 19 0.57 14.03 76.34
C GLU A 19 1.34 13.45 75.16
N ASP A 20 0.81 13.66 73.96
CA ASP A 20 1.42 13.18 72.72
C ASP A 20 1.93 14.34 71.88
N ILE A 21 2.85 14.05 70.97
CA ILE A 21 3.37 15.00 70.00
C ILE A 21 2.52 14.95 68.74
N TRP A 22 2.11 16.14 68.30
CA TRP A 22 1.28 16.33 67.13
C TRP A 22 1.93 17.30 66.16
N ILE A 23 1.62 17.11 64.89
CA ILE A 23 1.97 18.03 63.83
C ILE A 23 0.74 18.48 63.08
N MET A 24 0.76 19.70 62.55
CA MET A 24 -0.26 20.22 61.65
C MET A 24 0.37 21.12 60.60
N ASP A 25 -0.38 21.43 59.55
CA ASP A 25 0.02 22.47 58.61
C ASP A 25 0.01 23.84 59.30
N ALA A 26 0.82 24.77 58.82
CA ALA A 26 0.91 26.14 59.35
C ALA A 26 -0.43 26.89 59.32
N ASN A 27 -1.38 26.46 58.49
CA ASN A 27 -2.75 26.99 58.44
C ASN A 27 -3.71 26.36 59.47
N GLY A 28 -3.23 25.47 60.35
CA GLY A 28 -4.01 24.80 61.39
C GLY A 28 -4.79 23.56 60.95
N LYS A 29 -4.67 23.15 59.68
CA LYS A 29 -5.32 21.94 59.12
C LYS A 29 -4.39 20.71 59.20
N ASN A 30 -4.91 19.54 58.84
CA ASN A 30 -4.16 18.28 58.72
C ASN A 30 -3.38 17.91 60.00
N LYS A 31 -4.10 17.79 61.12
CA LYS A 31 -3.53 17.40 62.41
C LYS A 31 -3.20 15.90 62.39
N VAL A 32 -1.94 15.57 62.59
CA VAL A 32 -1.43 14.19 62.62
C VAL A 32 -0.76 13.96 63.98
N GLN A 33 -1.17 12.89 64.64
CA GLN A 33 -0.53 12.40 65.85
C GLN A 33 0.77 11.68 65.47
N LEU A 34 1.89 12.10 66.06
CA LEU A 34 3.21 11.54 65.78
C LEU A 34 3.67 10.52 66.81
N THR A 35 3.16 10.64 68.04
CA THR A 35 3.41 9.67 69.10
C THR A 35 2.09 9.25 69.75
N SER A 36 2.03 8.02 70.26
CA SER A 36 0.85 7.48 70.93
C SER A 36 1.28 6.46 71.98
N GLY A 37 0.43 6.24 72.98
CA GLY A 37 0.66 5.30 74.09
C GLY A 37 0.45 5.96 75.44
N SER A 38 0.76 5.26 76.52
CA SER A 38 0.57 5.76 77.90
C SER A 38 1.72 6.66 78.39
N ALA A 39 2.81 6.75 77.63
CA ALA A 39 3.95 7.61 77.95
C ALA A 39 3.60 9.10 77.75
N LYS A 40 4.29 9.98 78.47
CA LYS A 40 4.20 11.43 78.28
C LYS A 40 5.33 11.92 77.40
N ASP A 41 4.97 12.38 76.22
CA ASP A 41 5.89 12.94 75.22
C ASP A 41 5.79 14.48 75.21
N SER A 42 6.91 15.16 75.41
CA SER A 42 6.94 16.62 75.61
C SER A 42 8.17 17.29 75.01
N PHE A 43 8.17 18.63 74.96
CA PHE A 43 9.27 19.46 74.44
C PHE A 43 9.78 19.06 73.04
N PRO A 44 8.90 18.90 72.04
CA PRO A 44 9.34 18.54 70.70
C PRO A 44 10.13 19.68 70.05
N VAL A 45 11.26 19.36 69.42
CA VAL A 45 12.08 20.27 68.64
C VAL A 45 12.42 19.71 67.27
N TRP A 46 12.36 20.56 66.25
CA TRP A 46 12.74 20.20 64.89
C TRP A 46 14.26 20.07 64.75
N SER A 47 14.71 19.10 63.96
CA SER A 47 16.07 19.13 63.43
C SER A 47 16.23 20.30 62.45
N PRO A 48 17.47 20.81 62.25
CA PRO A 48 17.73 21.92 61.31
C PRO A 48 17.23 21.68 59.87
N ASP A 49 17.23 20.41 59.43
CA ASP A 49 16.75 20.01 58.11
C ASP A 49 15.23 19.72 58.04
N GLY A 50 14.53 19.82 59.18
CA GLY A 50 13.09 19.57 59.28
C GLY A 50 12.68 18.11 59.09
N LYS A 51 13.61 17.15 59.07
CA LYS A 51 13.31 15.72 58.83
C LYS A 51 13.13 14.90 60.10
N LYS A 52 13.57 15.43 61.24
CA LYS A 52 13.52 14.75 62.52
C LYS A 52 12.93 15.65 63.59
N ILE A 53 12.40 15.03 64.62
CA ILE A 53 11.92 15.67 65.82
C ILE A 53 12.61 15.01 67.00
N ALA A 54 13.35 15.78 67.79
CA ALA A 54 13.80 15.34 69.10
C ALA A 54 12.77 15.74 70.16
N PHE A 55 12.54 14.90 71.16
CA PHE A 55 11.55 15.15 72.20
C PHE A 55 11.88 14.38 73.49
N TRP A 56 11.26 14.76 74.59
CA TRP A 56 11.35 14.03 75.85
C TRP A 56 10.24 12.99 75.95
N SER A 57 10.57 11.79 76.43
CA SER A 57 9.60 10.73 76.73
C SER A 57 9.98 9.98 78.00
N ASP A 58 8.99 9.54 78.77
CA ASP A 58 9.15 8.67 79.94
C ASP A 58 8.91 7.17 79.63
N ARG A 59 8.76 6.82 78.34
CA ARG A 59 8.47 5.43 77.91
C ARG A 59 9.52 4.40 78.34
N GLY A 60 10.72 4.83 78.71
CA GLY A 60 11.79 3.97 79.23
C GLY A 60 11.75 3.75 80.75
N GLY A 61 10.71 4.24 81.45
CA GLY A 61 10.62 4.25 82.92
C GLY A 61 11.21 5.50 83.57
N GLU A 62 12.12 6.18 82.88
CA GLU A 62 12.68 7.47 83.24
C GLU A 62 12.62 8.44 82.05
N ARG A 63 12.72 9.74 82.31
CA ARG A 63 12.70 10.76 81.25
C ARG A 63 13.99 10.73 80.41
N GLY A 64 13.86 10.37 79.14
CA GLY A 64 14.94 10.36 78.16
C GLY A 64 14.65 11.19 76.91
N ILE A 65 15.68 11.45 76.10
CA ILE A 65 15.54 12.12 74.79
C ILE A 65 15.36 11.06 73.70
N TYR A 66 14.30 11.21 72.93
CA TYR A 66 13.95 10.34 71.81
C TYR A 66 13.95 11.13 70.51
N LEU A 67 14.23 10.42 69.41
CA LEU A 67 14.29 10.98 68.08
C LEU A 67 13.27 10.28 67.18
N LEU A 68 12.32 11.05 66.67
CA LEU A 68 11.40 10.62 65.63
C LEU A 68 11.91 11.10 64.27
N THR A 69 12.03 10.21 63.30
CA THR A 69 12.24 10.61 61.91
C THR A 69 10.88 10.73 61.25
N LEU A 70 10.57 11.91 60.73
CA LEU A 70 9.39 12.06 59.88
C LEU A 70 9.68 11.33 58.59
N GLU A 71 8.90 10.29 58.29
CA GLU A 71 9.04 9.57 57.04
C GLU A 71 8.96 10.58 55.89
N ASN A 72 10.09 10.73 55.22
CA ASN A 72 10.27 11.64 54.11
C ASN A 72 9.28 11.18 53.03
N GLU A 73 8.26 11.99 52.71
CA GLU A 73 7.33 11.73 51.60
C GLU A 73 8.16 11.26 50.39
N LYS A 74 8.10 9.97 50.09
CA LYS A 74 9.01 9.37 49.13
C LYS A 74 8.71 9.99 47.77
N SER A 75 9.69 10.63 47.14
CA SER A 75 9.53 11.16 45.79
C SER A 75 8.95 10.07 44.88
N PRO A 76 7.99 10.43 44.00
CA PRO A 76 7.29 9.43 43.23
C PRO A 76 8.27 8.76 42.27
N THR A 77 8.07 7.49 41.98
CA THR A 77 8.83 6.77 40.94
C THR A 77 7.85 6.36 39.85
N ALA A 78 7.99 6.95 38.67
CA ALA A 78 7.12 6.69 37.53
C ALA A 78 7.25 5.24 37.05
N ASP A 79 6.13 4.54 36.95
CA ASP A 79 6.07 3.24 36.30
C ASP A 79 4.70 3.01 35.67
N PHE A 80 4.64 2.17 34.64
CA PHE A 80 3.40 1.82 33.97
C PHE A 80 3.45 0.50 33.23
N SER A 81 2.27 -0.05 32.96
CA SER A 81 2.06 -1.15 32.02
C SER A 81 1.01 -0.77 30.97
N VAL A 82 0.99 -1.53 29.87
CA VAL A 82 0.02 -1.37 28.78
C VAL A 82 -0.65 -2.69 28.46
N SER A 83 -1.88 -2.65 27.96
CA SER A 83 -2.64 -3.87 27.62
C SER A 83 -2.07 -4.64 26.43
N ARG A 84 -1.31 -3.99 25.55
CA ARG A 84 -0.62 -4.58 24.39
C ARG A 84 0.41 -3.60 23.84
N THR A 85 1.47 -4.13 23.25
CA THR A 85 2.57 -3.35 22.66
C THR A 85 2.56 -3.35 21.13
N SER A 86 1.68 -4.13 20.49
CA SER A 86 1.56 -4.12 19.03
C SER A 86 0.18 -4.51 18.51
N GLY A 87 -0.11 -4.12 17.26
CA GLY A 87 -1.30 -4.53 16.52
C GLY A 87 -1.55 -3.66 15.28
N ASN A 88 -2.66 -3.93 14.58
CA ASN A 88 -3.03 -3.17 13.39
C ASN A 88 -3.86 -1.92 13.76
N ILE A 89 -3.82 -0.89 12.91
CA ILE A 89 -4.75 0.24 13.00
C ILE A 89 -6.21 -0.21 12.82
N PRO A 90 -7.18 0.39 13.56
CA PRO A 90 -6.96 1.24 14.74
C PRO A 90 -6.57 0.38 15.96
N LEU A 91 -5.47 0.74 16.63
CA LEU A 91 -4.98 0.02 17.80
C LEU A 91 -5.42 0.71 19.09
N LYS A 92 -6.41 0.15 19.79
CA LYS A 92 -6.78 0.57 21.15
C LYS A 92 -5.83 -0.05 22.18
N VAL A 93 -5.25 0.79 23.04
CA VAL A 93 -4.33 0.44 24.12
C VAL A 93 -4.83 1.05 25.43
N ASN A 94 -4.92 0.25 26.49
CA ASN A 94 -5.18 0.73 27.84
C ASN A 94 -3.85 0.89 28.57
N PHE A 95 -3.64 2.05 29.18
CA PHE A 95 -2.46 2.37 29.98
C PHE A 95 -2.81 2.31 31.46
N ILE A 96 -1.94 1.69 32.25
CA ILE A 96 -2.14 1.48 33.67
C ILE A 96 -0.95 2.06 34.43
N ASP A 97 -1.22 3.00 35.32
CA ASP A 97 -0.23 3.54 36.25
C ASP A 97 0.22 2.47 37.25
N LYS A 98 1.53 2.30 37.39
CA LYS A 98 2.20 1.44 38.37
C LYS A 98 3.17 2.23 39.26
N SER A 99 3.09 3.56 39.22
CA SER A 99 4.00 4.44 39.93
C SER A 99 3.88 4.28 41.45
N THR A 100 4.99 4.45 42.15
CA THR A 100 5.07 4.43 43.63
C THR A 100 5.30 5.84 44.19
N GLY A 101 5.19 6.05 45.51
CA GLY A 101 5.41 7.35 46.16
C GLY A 101 4.24 8.33 45.99
N THR A 102 3.01 7.82 46.15
CA THR A 102 1.76 8.60 46.28
C THR A 102 1.62 9.78 45.30
N PRO A 103 1.71 9.54 43.98
CA PRO A 103 1.56 10.60 42.99
C PRO A 103 0.15 11.20 43.01
N THR A 104 0.07 12.52 42.86
CA THR A 104 -1.19 13.30 42.87
C THR A 104 -1.57 13.83 41.50
N SER A 105 -0.68 13.77 40.50
CA SER A 105 -1.00 14.08 39.11
C SER A 105 -0.18 13.26 38.11
N TRP A 106 -0.77 13.01 36.94
CA TRP A 106 -0.22 12.23 35.83
C TRP A 106 -0.19 13.07 34.56
N LYS A 107 0.82 12.84 33.72
CA LYS A 107 0.88 13.35 32.34
C LYS A 107 1.48 12.28 31.45
N TRP A 108 0.64 11.75 30.57
CA TRP A 108 1.00 10.79 29.54
C TRP A 108 1.40 11.52 28.25
N SER A 109 2.42 11.02 27.56
CA SER A 109 2.69 11.31 26.15
C SER A 109 2.61 10.00 25.37
N PHE A 110 1.77 9.97 24.35
CA PHE A 110 1.54 8.77 23.54
C PHE A 110 2.52 8.62 22.38
N GLY A 111 3.43 9.58 22.18
CA GLY A 111 4.46 9.54 21.13
C GLY A 111 4.03 10.08 19.77
N ASP A 112 2.79 10.56 19.64
CA ASP A 112 2.23 11.15 18.42
C ASP A 112 1.85 12.63 18.58
N GLY A 113 2.39 13.27 19.61
CA GLY A 113 2.07 14.64 20.01
C GLY A 113 0.84 14.77 20.91
N LYS A 114 0.04 13.70 21.11
CA LYS A 114 -1.11 13.73 22.02
C LYS A 114 -0.73 13.32 23.43
N THR A 115 -1.52 13.81 24.40
CA THR A 115 -1.27 13.63 25.83
C THR A 115 -2.56 13.31 26.58
N SER A 116 -2.43 12.86 27.84
CA SER A 116 -3.57 12.69 28.77
C SER A 116 -3.12 12.96 30.21
N THR A 117 -4.04 13.43 31.05
CA THR A 117 -3.82 13.61 32.50
C THR A 117 -4.56 12.58 33.36
N ALA A 118 -5.31 11.67 32.75
CA ALA A 118 -5.97 10.59 33.47
C ALA A 118 -4.93 9.62 34.07
N LYS A 119 -5.24 9.04 35.23
CA LYS A 119 -4.38 8.03 35.86
C LYS A 119 -4.20 6.79 34.97
N ASN A 120 -5.30 6.26 34.41
CA ASN A 120 -5.32 5.07 33.57
C ASN A 120 -6.07 5.34 32.25
N PRO A 121 -5.47 6.04 31.27
CA PRO A 121 -6.16 6.38 30.03
C PRO A 121 -6.30 5.18 29.09
N ALA A 122 -7.36 5.17 28.29
CA ALA A 122 -7.45 4.37 27.07
C ALA A 122 -7.17 5.27 25.87
N TYR A 123 -6.29 4.83 24.96
CA TYR A 123 -5.90 5.59 23.77
C TYR A 123 -5.94 4.73 22.52
N THR A 124 -6.31 5.33 21.38
CA THR A 124 -6.40 4.63 20.10
C THR A 124 -5.46 5.26 19.09
N TYR A 125 -4.50 4.47 18.60
CA TYR A 125 -3.61 4.84 17.52
C TYR A 125 -4.26 4.54 16.16
N SER A 126 -4.48 5.57 15.35
CA SER A 126 -5.12 5.47 14.03
C SER A 126 -4.13 5.46 12.85
N LYS A 127 -2.84 5.67 13.13
CA LYS A 127 -1.77 5.64 12.12
C LYS A 127 -0.76 4.54 12.47
N ALA A 128 -0.19 3.93 11.43
CA ALA A 128 0.91 3.00 11.62
C ALA A 128 2.18 3.77 12.01
N GLY A 129 3.01 3.17 12.85
CA GLY A 129 4.22 3.80 13.38
C GLY A 129 4.70 3.14 14.66
N ASN A 130 5.89 3.55 15.08
CA ASN A 130 6.48 3.16 16.36
C ASN A 130 6.38 4.35 17.31
N TYR A 131 5.73 4.16 18.45
CA TYR A 131 5.41 5.23 19.37
C TYR A 131 6.21 5.09 20.66
N THR A 132 6.93 6.15 21.01
CA THR A 132 7.61 6.28 22.31
C THR A 132 6.62 6.82 23.33
N VAL A 133 6.39 6.06 24.39
CA VAL A 133 5.43 6.43 25.44
C VAL A 133 6.19 6.93 26.66
N SER A 134 5.72 8.03 27.24
CA SER A 134 6.17 8.48 28.54
C SER A 134 5.03 8.74 29.51
N LEU A 135 5.31 8.47 30.78
CA LEU A 135 4.48 8.86 31.91
C LEU A 135 5.32 9.74 32.85
N THR A 136 4.85 10.97 33.08
CA THR A 136 5.34 11.85 34.14
C THR A 136 4.33 11.85 35.28
N VAL A 137 4.79 11.56 36.50
CA VAL A 137 4.00 11.65 37.73
C VAL A 137 4.59 12.68 38.69
N LYS A 138 3.73 13.38 39.41
CA LYS A 138 4.12 14.42 40.38
C LYS A 138 3.42 14.21 41.72
N SER A 139 4.15 14.47 42.81
CA SER A 139 3.63 14.59 44.17
C SER A 139 4.21 15.85 44.83
N ALA A 140 3.86 16.10 46.10
CA ALA A 140 4.46 17.20 46.88
C ALA A 140 5.99 17.03 47.07
N ALA A 141 6.49 15.79 47.02
CA ALA A 141 7.89 15.45 47.20
C ALA A 141 8.72 15.47 45.90
N GLY A 142 8.11 15.72 44.74
CA GLY A 142 8.85 15.86 43.48
C GLY A 142 8.11 15.32 42.26
N THR A 143 8.86 15.09 41.19
CA THR A 143 8.37 14.62 39.89
C THR A 143 9.28 13.52 39.36
N SER A 144 8.71 12.52 38.70
CA SER A 144 9.45 11.44 38.04
C SER A 144 8.85 11.16 36.67
N THR A 145 9.69 10.76 35.72
CA THR A 145 9.25 10.42 34.36
C THR A 145 9.88 9.09 33.92
N LYS A 146 9.04 8.19 33.42
CA LYS A 146 9.47 6.96 32.74
C LYS A 146 9.14 7.09 31.26
N THR A 147 10.13 6.80 30.41
CA THR A 147 9.99 6.82 28.95
C THR A 147 10.44 5.48 28.38
N ILE A 148 9.60 4.85 27.58
CA ILE A 148 9.93 3.63 26.86
C ILE A 148 9.89 3.91 25.35
N LYS A 149 11.06 3.85 24.71
CA LYS A 149 11.21 4.09 23.27
C LYS A 149 10.55 2.96 22.47
N ASN A 150 9.84 3.32 21.38
CA ASN A 150 9.17 2.37 20.48
C ASN A 150 8.27 1.35 21.23
N HIS A 151 7.62 1.78 22.30
CA HIS A 151 6.85 0.90 23.18
C HIS A 151 5.59 0.33 22.52
N ILE A 152 4.94 1.12 21.67
CA ILE A 152 3.76 0.69 20.91
C ILE A 152 4.09 0.65 19.42
N ILE A 153 3.90 -0.50 18.78
CA ILE A 153 4.16 -0.76 17.36
C ILE A 153 2.82 -0.96 16.65
N VAL A 154 2.43 0.02 15.84
CA VAL A 154 1.16 -0.01 15.11
C VAL A 154 1.44 -0.28 13.64
N LYS A 155 0.78 -1.30 13.09
CA LYS A 155 0.97 -1.76 11.70
C LYS A 155 -0.27 -1.44 10.87
N THR A 156 -0.09 -1.33 9.55
CA THR A 156 -1.22 -1.41 8.63
C THR A 156 -1.63 -2.88 8.46
N PRO A 157 -2.94 -3.19 8.37
CA PRO A 157 -3.37 -4.52 7.99
C PRO A 157 -2.72 -4.92 6.67
N ALA A 158 -2.22 -6.15 6.59
CA ALA A 158 -1.78 -6.70 5.32
C ALA A 158 -2.98 -6.73 4.36
N GLN A 159 -2.77 -6.26 3.12
CA GLN A 159 -3.82 -6.19 2.11
C GLN A 159 -3.62 -7.29 1.08
N LYS A 160 -4.73 -7.72 0.47
CA LYS A 160 -4.70 -8.59 -0.70
C LYS A 160 -3.97 -7.86 -1.85
N PRO A 161 -3.19 -8.56 -2.71
CA PRO A 161 -2.57 -7.89 -3.84
C PRO A 161 -3.62 -7.33 -4.80
N ILE A 162 -3.29 -6.25 -5.50
CA ILE A 162 -4.04 -5.78 -6.68
C ILE A 162 -3.14 -6.07 -7.88
N ALA A 163 -3.55 -7.03 -8.70
CA ALA A 163 -2.73 -7.52 -9.79
C ALA A 163 -2.68 -6.51 -10.93
N ALA A 164 -1.48 -6.20 -11.39
CA ALA A 164 -1.25 -5.32 -12.54
C ALA A 164 0.04 -5.73 -13.24
N PHE A 165 0.10 -5.52 -14.54
CA PHE A 165 1.31 -5.81 -15.31
C PHE A 165 1.45 -4.96 -16.56
N SER A 166 2.65 -4.93 -17.11
CA SER A 166 2.98 -4.45 -18.45
C SER A 166 3.76 -5.50 -19.25
N ALA A 167 3.87 -5.31 -20.56
CA ALA A 167 4.65 -6.18 -21.43
C ALA A 167 5.30 -5.39 -22.56
N THR A 168 6.46 -5.83 -23.02
CA THR A 168 7.16 -5.24 -24.16
C THR A 168 7.96 -6.27 -24.97
N PRO A 169 7.86 -6.27 -26.31
CA PRO A 169 6.87 -5.56 -27.13
C PRO A 169 5.47 -6.20 -27.02
N THR A 170 4.40 -5.45 -27.33
CA THR A 170 3.02 -5.98 -27.39
C THR A 170 2.61 -6.46 -28.78
N SER A 171 3.45 -6.25 -29.80
CA SER A 171 3.21 -6.78 -31.14
C SER A 171 4.50 -7.04 -31.90
N GLY A 172 4.48 -7.99 -32.83
CA GLY A 172 5.61 -8.23 -33.71
C GLY A 172 5.46 -9.48 -34.57
N LYS A 173 6.52 -9.82 -35.32
CA LYS A 173 6.53 -11.00 -36.19
C LYS A 173 6.86 -12.28 -35.41
N VAL A 174 6.36 -13.40 -35.87
CA VAL A 174 6.76 -14.72 -35.36
C VAL A 174 8.24 -15.02 -35.66
N PRO A 175 9.02 -15.59 -34.72
CA PRO A 175 8.70 -15.73 -33.30
C PRO A 175 8.84 -14.40 -32.55
N LEU A 176 7.91 -14.11 -31.64
CA LEU A 176 7.93 -12.91 -30.82
C LEU A 176 8.30 -13.25 -29.38
N THR A 177 9.43 -12.74 -28.90
CA THR A 177 9.79 -12.80 -27.47
C THR A 177 9.31 -11.53 -26.78
N VAL A 178 8.50 -11.69 -25.74
CA VAL A 178 7.90 -10.60 -24.94
C VAL A 178 8.42 -10.69 -23.51
N ALA A 179 8.88 -9.57 -22.97
CA ALA A 179 9.18 -9.43 -21.55
C ALA A 179 7.94 -8.91 -20.81
N PHE A 180 7.55 -9.60 -19.74
CA PHE A 180 6.45 -9.19 -18.86
C PHE A 180 7.01 -8.64 -17.55
N THR A 181 6.39 -7.57 -17.06
CA THR A 181 6.76 -6.92 -15.81
C THR A 181 5.55 -6.86 -14.89
N ASP A 182 5.68 -7.45 -13.71
CA ASP A 182 4.72 -7.30 -12.62
C ASP A 182 4.76 -5.86 -12.09
N THR A 183 3.59 -5.23 -12.00
CA THR A 183 3.40 -3.90 -11.42
C THR A 183 2.32 -3.93 -10.33
N SER A 184 2.07 -5.12 -9.76
CA SER A 184 1.03 -5.33 -8.75
C SER A 184 1.35 -4.61 -7.44
N THR A 185 0.32 -4.17 -6.72
CA THR A 185 0.45 -3.60 -5.36
C THR A 185 0.06 -4.64 -4.30
N GLY A 186 0.25 -4.29 -3.01
CA GLY A 186 -0.11 -5.18 -1.89
C GLY A 186 0.90 -6.30 -1.62
N THR A 187 2.19 -6.06 -1.92
CA THR A 187 3.33 -6.94 -1.58
C THR A 187 3.08 -8.42 -1.93
N PRO A 188 2.84 -8.75 -3.21
CA PRO A 188 2.69 -10.15 -3.63
C PRO A 188 3.98 -10.93 -3.38
N THR A 189 3.83 -12.21 -3.08
CA THR A 189 4.93 -13.17 -2.87
C THR A 189 4.86 -14.39 -3.78
N LYS A 190 3.77 -14.53 -4.55
CA LYS A 190 3.58 -15.60 -5.55
C LYS A 190 2.90 -15.05 -6.80
N TRP A 191 3.31 -15.54 -7.97
CA TRP A 191 2.78 -15.15 -9.28
C TRP A 191 2.35 -16.38 -10.06
N LYS A 192 1.32 -16.22 -10.89
CA LYS A 192 0.92 -17.19 -11.90
C LYS A 192 0.50 -16.46 -13.17
N TRP A 193 1.26 -16.65 -14.23
CA TRP A 193 1.01 -16.12 -15.56
C TRP A 193 0.30 -17.16 -16.42
N SER A 194 -0.65 -16.71 -17.23
CA SER A 194 -1.14 -17.44 -18.40
C SER A 194 -0.92 -16.57 -19.63
N PHE A 195 -0.20 -17.08 -20.62
CA PHE A 195 0.17 -16.32 -21.81
C PHE A 195 -0.86 -16.43 -22.94
N GLY A 196 -1.94 -17.20 -22.76
CA GLY A 196 -3.00 -17.36 -23.76
C GLY A 196 -2.67 -18.34 -24.90
N ASP A 197 -1.48 -18.95 -24.91
CA ASP A 197 -1.07 -19.99 -25.86
C ASP A 197 -1.05 -21.40 -25.24
N GLY A 198 -1.61 -21.54 -24.04
CA GLY A 198 -1.61 -22.77 -23.24
C GLY A 198 -0.43 -22.89 -22.27
N THR A 199 0.56 -21.99 -22.34
CA THR A 199 1.71 -22.01 -21.42
C THR A 199 1.56 -21.04 -20.24
N THR A 200 2.34 -21.27 -19.19
CA THR A 200 2.27 -20.54 -17.92
C THR A 200 3.65 -20.26 -17.33
N SER A 201 3.76 -19.30 -16.41
CA SER A 201 4.97 -19.07 -15.61
C SER A 201 4.64 -18.71 -14.17
N VAL A 202 5.57 -18.97 -13.25
CA VAL A 202 5.49 -18.57 -11.83
C VAL A 202 6.53 -17.51 -11.45
N GLN A 203 7.37 -17.09 -12.40
CA GLN A 203 8.33 -16.01 -12.20
C GLN A 203 7.59 -14.68 -12.05
N GLN A 204 8.14 -13.76 -11.26
CA GLN A 204 7.59 -12.41 -11.14
C GLN A 204 7.62 -11.68 -12.49
N ASN A 205 8.77 -11.67 -13.18
CA ASN A 205 8.97 -10.95 -14.44
C ASN A 205 9.48 -11.91 -15.55
N PRO A 206 8.61 -12.76 -16.14
CA PRO A 206 9.03 -13.74 -17.14
C PRO A 206 9.29 -13.10 -18.51
N LYS A 207 10.17 -13.75 -19.29
CA LYS A 207 10.21 -13.59 -20.75
C LYS A 207 9.50 -14.80 -21.38
N HIS A 208 8.64 -14.55 -22.36
CA HIS A 208 7.88 -15.60 -23.05
C HIS A 208 8.02 -15.49 -24.56
N LYS A 209 8.12 -16.63 -25.25
CA LYS A 209 8.28 -16.70 -26.72
C LYS A 209 7.02 -17.26 -27.38
N TYR A 210 6.31 -16.41 -28.09
CA TYR A 210 5.20 -16.81 -28.93
C TYR A 210 5.71 -17.32 -30.29
N SER A 211 5.49 -18.60 -30.56
CA SER A 211 6.00 -19.29 -31.76
C SER A 211 4.99 -19.42 -32.90
N LYS A 212 3.75 -18.95 -32.70
CA LYS A 212 2.70 -18.93 -33.73
C LYS A 212 2.11 -17.53 -33.84
N ALA A 213 1.55 -17.21 -35.00
CA ALA A 213 0.78 -15.98 -35.18
C ALA A 213 -0.58 -16.12 -34.47
N GLY A 214 -1.07 -15.03 -33.89
CA GLY A 214 -2.31 -14.99 -33.13
C GLY A 214 -2.42 -13.76 -32.25
N ASN A 215 -3.62 -13.56 -31.69
CA ASN A 215 -3.89 -12.58 -30.65
C ASN A 215 -3.99 -13.33 -29.32
N TYR A 216 -3.18 -12.94 -28.34
CA TYR A 216 -3.04 -13.66 -27.09
C TYR A 216 -3.59 -12.84 -25.93
N THR A 217 -4.51 -13.45 -25.18
CA THR A 217 -5.05 -12.93 -23.92
C THR A 217 -4.13 -13.34 -22.79
N VAL A 218 -3.57 -12.36 -22.08
CA VAL A 218 -2.61 -12.61 -20.99
C VAL A 218 -3.27 -12.34 -19.66
N ALA A 219 -3.06 -13.25 -18.69
CA ALA A 219 -3.51 -13.08 -17.32
C ALA A 219 -2.36 -13.21 -16.33
N LEU A 220 -2.37 -12.36 -15.29
CA LEU A 220 -1.49 -12.46 -14.14
C LEU A 220 -2.35 -12.62 -12.88
N THR A 221 -2.06 -13.65 -12.09
CA THR A 221 -2.53 -13.78 -10.70
C THR A 221 -1.38 -13.49 -9.76
N ALA A 222 -1.55 -12.50 -8.89
CA ALA A 222 -0.60 -12.14 -7.83
C ALA A 222 -1.21 -12.49 -6.46
N ALA A 223 -0.42 -13.12 -5.59
CA ALA A 223 -0.90 -13.61 -4.29
C ALA A 223 0.08 -13.34 -3.16
N ASN A 224 -0.44 -13.16 -1.95
CA ASN A 224 0.30 -13.15 -0.69
C ASN A 224 -0.46 -13.98 0.37
N ALA A 225 -0.03 -13.92 1.64
CA ALA A 225 -0.67 -14.67 2.73
C ALA A 225 -2.12 -14.26 3.01
N VAL A 226 -2.54 -13.06 2.59
CA VAL A 226 -3.90 -12.53 2.79
C VAL A 226 -4.85 -12.98 1.67
N GLY A 227 -4.33 -13.20 0.46
CA GLY A 227 -5.10 -13.73 -0.66
C GLY A 227 -4.50 -13.42 -2.02
N SER A 228 -5.29 -13.56 -3.08
CA SER A 228 -4.87 -13.38 -4.48
C SER A 228 -5.82 -12.55 -5.35
N ASN A 229 -5.28 -11.76 -6.27
CA ASN A 229 -6.06 -11.07 -7.30
C ASN A 229 -5.54 -11.44 -8.69
N THR A 230 -6.42 -11.38 -9.68
CA THR A 230 -6.11 -11.71 -11.07
C THR A 230 -6.52 -10.55 -11.96
N VAL A 231 -5.63 -10.18 -12.87
CA VAL A 231 -5.90 -9.23 -13.96
C VAL A 231 -5.73 -9.95 -15.29
N THR A 232 -6.62 -9.67 -16.24
CA THR A 232 -6.60 -10.25 -17.58
C THR A 232 -6.66 -9.13 -18.61
N LYS A 233 -5.76 -9.17 -19.60
CA LYS A 233 -5.74 -8.27 -20.75
C LYS A 233 -6.03 -9.07 -22.02
N THR A 234 -7.21 -8.86 -22.60
CA THR A 234 -7.68 -9.54 -23.81
C THR A 234 -6.93 -9.06 -25.05
N ASN A 235 -6.54 -9.98 -25.95
CA ASN A 235 -5.79 -9.67 -27.19
C ASN A 235 -4.57 -8.75 -26.97
N TYR A 236 -3.89 -8.90 -25.84
CA TYR A 236 -2.86 -7.97 -25.40
C TYR A 236 -1.56 -8.10 -26.20
N ILE A 237 -1.20 -9.32 -26.61
CA ILE A 237 -0.04 -9.57 -27.47
C ILE A 237 -0.52 -9.99 -28.86
N VAL A 238 -0.03 -9.29 -29.89
CA VAL A 238 -0.38 -9.53 -31.30
C VAL A 238 0.83 -10.03 -32.06
N VAL A 239 0.81 -11.31 -32.46
CA VAL A 239 1.87 -11.92 -33.23
C VAL A 239 1.39 -12.12 -34.65
N VAL A 240 2.10 -11.55 -35.62
CA VAL A 240 1.76 -11.64 -37.04
C VAL A 240 2.77 -12.51 -37.80
N SER A 241 2.28 -13.21 -38.82
CA SER A 241 3.11 -13.87 -39.82
C SER A 241 3.15 -13.05 -41.11
N LYS A 242 4.12 -13.33 -41.98
CA LYS A 242 4.10 -12.79 -43.35
C LYS A 242 2.74 -13.12 -44.01
N PRO A 243 2.11 -12.17 -44.70
CA PRO A 243 0.82 -12.43 -45.33
C PRO A 243 0.97 -13.43 -46.47
N ALA A 244 -0.10 -14.15 -46.80
CA ALA A 244 -0.16 -14.97 -48.01
C ALA A 244 -1.12 -14.28 -49.00
N ALA A 245 -0.57 -13.73 -50.09
CA ALA A 245 -1.35 -12.98 -51.06
C ALA A 245 -2.32 -13.89 -51.81
N ALA A 246 -3.60 -13.54 -51.80
CA ALA A 246 -4.62 -14.24 -52.58
C ALA A 246 -5.71 -13.26 -53.00
N PHE A 247 -6.27 -13.48 -54.18
CA PHE A 247 -7.37 -12.65 -54.68
C PHE A 247 -8.29 -13.39 -55.65
N SER A 248 -9.50 -12.84 -55.76
CA SER A 248 -10.49 -13.16 -56.80
C SER A 248 -10.87 -11.89 -57.56
N ALA A 249 -11.41 -12.07 -58.78
CA ALA A 249 -12.00 -10.98 -59.53
C ALA A 249 -13.28 -11.45 -60.24
N TYR A 250 -14.22 -10.54 -60.47
CA TYR A 250 -15.43 -10.80 -61.25
C TYR A 250 -15.93 -9.54 -61.97
N PRO A 251 -16.36 -9.65 -63.24
CA PRO A 251 -16.17 -10.78 -64.15
C PRO A 251 -14.70 -10.94 -64.59
N THR A 252 -14.27 -12.13 -65.01
CA THR A 252 -12.93 -12.37 -65.57
C THR A 252 -12.87 -12.27 -67.10
N SER A 253 -14.01 -12.12 -67.76
CA SER A 253 -14.07 -11.84 -69.19
C SER A 253 -15.31 -11.03 -69.58
N GLY A 254 -15.25 -10.37 -70.73
CA GLY A 254 -16.36 -9.59 -71.26
C GLY A 254 -15.94 -8.66 -72.39
N LYS A 255 -16.86 -7.85 -72.88
CA LYS A 255 -16.58 -6.86 -73.94
C LYS A 255 -16.13 -5.54 -73.33
N THR A 256 -15.30 -4.79 -74.04
CA THR A 256 -14.93 -3.42 -73.66
C THR A 256 -16.12 -2.45 -73.78
N PRO A 257 -16.33 -1.51 -72.83
CA PRO A 257 -15.62 -1.35 -71.55
C PRO A 257 -15.99 -2.43 -70.52
N LEU A 258 -14.99 -3.10 -69.95
CA LEU A 258 -15.20 -4.14 -68.93
C LEU A 258 -14.82 -3.62 -67.54
N THR A 259 -15.81 -3.45 -66.66
CA THR A 259 -15.55 -3.15 -65.24
C THR A 259 -15.42 -4.45 -64.45
N VAL A 260 -14.29 -4.62 -63.76
CA VAL A 260 -13.95 -5.79 -62.96
C VAL A 260 -13.80 -5.39 -61.49
N ALA A 261 -14.49 -6.08 -60.60
CA ALA A 261 -14.30 -5.95 -59.16
C ALA A 261 -13.25 -6.95 -58.68
N PHE A 262 -12.25 -6.47 -57.95
CA PHE A 262 -11.22 -7.29 -57.31
C PHE A 262 -11.50 -7.41 -55.81
N THR A 263 -11.24 -8.60 -55.26
CA THR A 263 -11.45 -8.87 -53.84
C THR A 263 -10.21 -9.53 -53.25
N ASP A 264 -9.69 -8.92 -52.18
CA ASP A 264 -8.63 -9.48 -51.36
C ASP A 264 -9.14 -10.74 -50.62
N LYS A 265 -8.37 -11.81 -50.73
CA LYS A 265 -8.56 -13.09 -50.03
C LYS A 265 -7.32 -13.48 -49.23
N SER A 266 -6.39 -12.55 -49.04
CA SER A 266 -5.10 -12.81 -48.40
C SER A 266 -5.26 -13.13 -46.92
N SER A 267 -4.37 -13.97 -46.39
CA SER A 267 -4.27 -14.28 -44.97
C SER A 267 -3.12 -13.51 -44.30
N GLY A 268 -3.05 -13.57 -42.96
CA GLY A 268 -1.95 -12.96 -42.19
C GLY A 268 -2.11 -11.47 -41.89
N ASN A 269 -3.35 -10.95 -41.84
CA ASN A 269 -3.65 -9.55 -41.46
C ASN A 269 -2.84 -8.50 -42.24
N PRO A 270 -2.96 -8.44 -43.57
CA PRO A 270 -2.30 -7.42 -44.37
C PRO A 270 -2.80 -6.01 -44.01
N THR A 271 -1.88 -5.06 -43.93
CA THR A 271 -2.14 -3.65 -43.62
C THR A 271 -1.90 -2.72 -44.81
N ALA A 272 -1.31 -3.22 -45.89
CA ALA A 272 -1.11 -2.46 -47.13
C ALA A 272 -1.32 -3.36 -48.37
N TYR A 273 -1.81 -2.74 -49.44
CA TYR A 273 -2.26 -3.40 -50.67
C TYR A 273 -1.69 -2.69 -51.90
N LYS A 274 -1.33 -3.44 -52.94
CA LYS A 274 -0.92 -2.91 -54.23
C LYS A 274 -1.36 -3.84 -55.35
N TRP A 275 -2.25 -3.35 -56.20
CA TRP A 275 -2.71 -3.99 -57.43
C TRP A 275 -1.99 -3.40 -58.62
N SER A 276 -1.62 -4.23 -59.59
CA SER A 276 -1.26 -3.82 -60.95
C SER A 276 -2.17 -4.57 -61.91
N PHE A 277 -2.93 -3.82 -62.71
CA PHE A 277 -4.02 -4.36 -63.52
C PHE A 277 -3.59 -4.84 -64.91
N GLY A 278 -2.29 -4.71 -65.24
CA GLY A 278 -1.71 -5.20 -66.49
C GLY A 278 -1.84 -4.24 -67.69
N ASP A 279 -2.48 -3.09 -67.51
CA ASP A 279 -2.67 -2.02 -68.49
C ASP A 279 -1.86 -0.75 -68.16
N GLY A 280 -0.91 -0.86 -67.23
CA GLY A 280 -0.11 0.25 -66.72
C GLY A 280 -0.69 0.94 -65.49
N THR A 281 -1.93 0.67 -65.11
CA THR A 281 -2.57 1.26 -63.94
C THR A 281 -2.38 0.42 -62.66
N ILE A 282 -2.53 1.08 -61.50
CA ILE A 282 -2.38 0.47 -60.18
C ILE A 282 -3.50 0.93 -59.23
N SER A 283 -3.73 0.16 -58.16
CA SER A 283 -4.56 0.59 -57.02
C SER A 283 -3.91 0.21 -55.70
N ARG A 284 -4.20 0.98 -54.64
CA ARG A 284 -3.81 0.67 -53.24
C ARG A 284 -5.00 0.35 -52.34
N GLU A 285 -6.20 0.29 -52.91
CA GLU A 285 -7.40 -0.12 -52.17
C GLU A 285 -7.36 -1.62 -51.87
N LYS A 286 -8.03 -2.03 -50.79
CA LYS A 286 -8.17 -3.45 -50.46
C LYS A 286 -8.97 -4.21 -51.52
N ASN A 287 -10.09 -3.64 -51.98
CA ASN A 287 -11.02 -4.26 -52.92
C ASN A 287 -11.41 -3.28 -54.04
N PRO A 288 -10.51 -2.96 -54.98
CA PRO A 288 -10.79 -1.97 -56.02
C PRO A 288 -11.75 -2.50 -57.08
N LYS A 289 -12.44 -1.57 -57.75
CA LYS A 289 -13.03 -1.79 -59.08
C LYS A 289 -12.14 -1.15 -60.13
N HIS A 290 -11.92 -1.82 -61.25
CA HIS A 290 -11.10 -1.32 -62.35
C HIS A 290 -11.80 -1.50 -63.68
N GLN A 291 -11.70 -0.51 -64.57
CA GLN A 291 -12.34 -0.54 -65.89
C GLN A 291 -11.29 -0.68 -66.99
N TYR A 292 -11.44 -1.73 -67.80
CA TYR A 292 -10.61 -1.96 -68.99
C TYR A 292 -11.29 -1.38 -70.22
N LEU A 293 -10.65 -0.43 -70.87
CA LEU A 293 -11.16 0.28 -72.06
C LEU A 293 -10.71 -0.34 -73.39
N GLN A 294 -9.71 -1.22 -73.37
CA GLN A 294 -9.16 -1.86 -74.56
C GLN A 294 -9.36 -3.37 -74.52
N ALA A 295 -9.49 -3.98 -75.69
CA ALA A 295 -9.48 -5.43 -75.79
C ALA A 295 -8.06 -5.97 -75.52
N GLY A 296 -7.95 -7.09 -74.83
CA GLY A 296 -6.66 -7.63 -74.42
C GLY A 296 -6.76 -8.74 -73.37
N LYS A 297 -5.63 -9.38 -73.10
CA LYS A 297 -5.49 -10.36 -72.01
C LYS A 297 -4.56 -9.78 -70.96
N TYR A 298 -5.11 -9.40 -69.82
CA TYR A 298 -4.39 -8.65 -68.78
C TYR A 298 -3.79 -9.55 -67.71
N LYS A 299 -2.53 -9.28 -67.35
CA LYS A 299 -1.83 -9.91 -66.23
C LYS A 299 -2.08 -9.10 -64.97
N ILE A 300 -2.55 -9.75 -63.91
CA ILE A 300 -2.81 -9.09 -62.63
C ILE A 300 -1.73 -9.48 -61.64
N THR A 301 -1.07 -8.48 -61.07
CA THR A 301 -0.12 -8.65 -59.95
C THR A 301 -0.72 -8.00 -58.71
N PHE A 302 -0.83 -8.77 -57.62
CA PHE A 302 -1.34 -8.29 -56.34
C PHE A 302 -0.31 -8.53 -55.25
N THR A 303 0.10 -7.46 -54.56
CA THR A 303 1.04 -7.49 -53.44
C THR A 303 0.33 -7.01 -52.19
N VAL A 304 0.49 -7.76 -51.10
CA VAL A 304 0.05 -7.38 -49.75
C VAL A 304 1.22 -7.38 -48.78
N SER A 305 1.19 -6.50 -47.78
CA SER A 305 2.22 -6.44 -46.75
C SER A 305 1.67 -6.14 -45.36
N ASN A 306 2.44 -6.54 -44.35
CA ASN A 306 2.29 -6.17 -42.95
C ASN A 306 3.68 -5.99 -42.32
N ALA A 307 3.76 -5.79 -41.00
CA ALA A 307 5.01 -5.65 -40.27
C ALA A 307 5.95 -6.87 -40.36
N ALA A 308 5.44 -8.06 -40.69
CA ALA A 308 6.24 -9.28 -40.87
C ALA A 308 6.80 -9.44 -42.29
N GLY A 309 6.33 -8.66 -43.27
CA GLY A 309 6.84 -8.65 -44.64
C GLY A 309 5.74 -8.53 -45.69
N SER A 310 6.08 -8.86 -46.93
CA SER A 310 5.17 -8.80 -48.08
C SER A 310 5.07 -10.12 -48.83
N SER A 311 3.94 -10.33 -49.50
CA SER A 311 3.70 -11.45 -50.40
C SER A 311 3.05 -10.94 -51.69
N THR A 312 3.39 -11.56 -52.81
CA THR A 312 2.94 -11.16 -54.14
C THR A 312 2.44 -12.39 -54.87
N ILE A 313 1.27 -12.27 -55.49
CA ILE A 313 0.70 -13.26 -56.40
C ILE A 313 0.50 -12.62 -57.78
N THR A 314 0.83 -13.36 -58.84
CA THR A 314 0.62 -12.92 -60.22
C THR A 314 -0.23 -13.96 -60.95
N LYS A 315 -1.34 -13.54 -61.55
CA LYS A 315 -2.14 -14.38 -62.45
C LYS A 315 -2.02 -13.83 -63.88
N THR A 316 -1.41 -14.60 -64.77
CA THR A 316 -1.22 -14.22 -66.18
C THR A 316 -2.51 -14.42 -66.98
N LYS A 317 -2.81 -13.50 -67.90
CA LYS A 317 -4.00 -13.55 -68.77
C LYS A 317 -5.30 -13.77 -67.97
N TYR A 318 -5.40 -13.21 -66.76
CA TYR A 318 -6.48 -13.48 -65.82
C TYR A 318 -7.78 -12.77 -66.19
N ILE A 319 -7.69 -11.57 -66.79
CA ILE A 319 -8.83 -10.84 -67.33
C ILE A 319 -8.74 -10.84 -68.86
N THR A 320 -9.82 -11.21 -69.55
CA THR A 320 -9.90 -11.21 -71.02
C THR A 320 -10.98 -10.27 -71.50
N VAL A 321 -10.59 -9.20 -72.19
CA VAL A 321 -11.51 -8.21 -72.76
C VAL A 321 -11.57 -8.38 -74.28
N THR A 322 -12.76 -8.47 -74.84
CA THR A 322 -12.99 -8.56 -76.28
C THR A 322 -13.63 -7.27 -76.82
N THR A 323 -13.56 -7.06 -78.13
CA THR A 323 -14.16 -5.89 -78.78
C THR A 323 -15.68 -6.02 -78.87
N ASN A 324 -16.34 -4.86 -78.91
CA ASN A 324 -17.76 -4.78 -79.19
C ASN A 324 -17.96 -4.64 -80.71
N THR A 325 -17.67 -5.69 -81.48
CA THR A 325 -17.99 -5.66 -82.91
C THR A 325 -19.49 -5.91 -83.08
N ARG A 326 -20.22 -4.89 -83.53
CA ARG A 326 -21.46 -5.09 -84.28
C ARG A 326 -21.02 -5.69 -85.63
N PRO A 327 -21.55 -6.84 -86.08
CA PRO A 327 -21.30 -7.31 -87.44
C PRO A 327 -21.70 -6.17 -88.39
N GLY A 328 -20.73 -5.62 -89.12
CA GLY A 328 -20.99 -4.59 -90.12
C GLY A 328 -21.79 -5.23 -91.26
N ILE A 329 -23.01 -4.75 -91.48
CA ILE A 329 -23.71 -4.94 -92.76
C ILE A 329 -22.96 -4.05 -93.75
N TYR A 330 -22.05 -4.63 -94.54
CA TYR A 330 -21.59 -4.01 -95.77
C TYR A 330 -22.58 -4.42 -96.86
N ALA A 331 -23.49 -3.53 -97.22
CA ALA A 331 -24.15 -3.58 -98.51
C ALA A 331 -23.19 -2.93 -99.51
N GLU A 332 -22.54 -3.74 -100.34
CA GLU A 332 -21.99 -3.26 -101.60
C GLU A 332 -23.17 -2.92 -102.52
N SER A 333 -23.29 -1.64 -102.89
CA SER A 333 -24.06 -1.25 -104.07
C SER A 333 -23.11 -0.66 -105.09
N LYS A 334 -22.91 -1.45 -106.15
CA LYS A 334 -22.41 -1.23 -107.51
C LYS A 334 -21.83 0.15 -107.85
#